data_AF-X7ZXG3-F1
#
_entry.id   AF-X7ZXG3-F1
#
_cell.length_a   1.000
_cell.length_b   1.000
_cell.length_c   1.000
_cell.angle_alpha   90.00
_cell.angle_beta   90.00
_cell.angle_gamma   90.00
#
_symmetry.space_group_name_H-M   'P 1'
#
loop_
_entity.id
_entity.type
_entity.pdbx_description
1 polymer ?
#
loop_
_entity_poly.entity_id
_entity_poly.type
_entity_poly.pdbx_seq_one_letter_code
_entity_poly.pdbx_strand_id
1 'polypeptide(L)'
;MTVGRAAQSTEAKSATANPRLSHRVGNLVGHFESAVYGIAFLQLVVVAVLVVVGGVQPMVQAANGKVSVLEGGILTLDRILLVLIIGELAYTLRTVLLYREISLAVEPFLFIGLIATVRRILIVTAAFEQPQSDQELNRLLLQLGALGLLVLGIAVAIFMIRCRPSAPPLSGPDDSC
;
A
#
# COMPACT_ATOMS: atom_id res chain seq x y z
N MET A 1 -38.52 46.98 -33.21
CA MET A 1 -37.95 45.71 -32.71
C MET A 1 -36.51 45.57 -33.22
N THR A 2 -35.54 46.09 -32.49
CA THR A 2 -34.09 45.82 -32.70
C THR A 2 -33.34 46.15 -31.41
N VAL A 3 -33.68 45.44 -30.34
CA VAL A 3 -32.87 45.38 -29.12
C VAL A 3 -32.56 43.90 -28.93
N GLY A 4 -31.30 43.50 -29.10
CA GLY A 4 -30.94 42.09 -28.90
C GLY A 4 -29.65 41.58 -29.55
N ARG A 5 -28.60 42.39 -29.70
CA ARG A 5 -27.30 41.87 -30.18
C ARG A 5 -26.07 42.29 -29.37
N ALA A 6 -26.24 43.04 -28.28
CA ALA A 6 -25.12 43.54 -27.47
C ALA A 6 -24.74 42.64 -26.27
N ALA A 7 -25.53 41.61 -25.94
CA ALA A 7 -25.30 40.79 -24.75
C ALA A 7 -24.62 39.43 -25.01
N GLN A 8 -24.23 39.13 -26.25
CA GLN A 8 -23.71 37.80 -26.63
C GLN A 8 -22.18 37.75 -26.81
N SER A 9 -21.46 38.84 -26.53
CA SER A 9 -20.01 38.94 -26.74
C SER A 9 -19.16 38.66 -25.49
N THR A 10 -19.77 38.34 -24.34
CA THR A 10 -19.04 38.19 -23.07
C THR A 10 -18.98 36.76 -22.52
N GLU A 11 -19.72 35.78 -23.08
CA GLU A 11 -19.67 34.39 -22.63
C GLU A 11 -18.66 33.49 -23.38
N ALA A 12 -18.03 33.97 -24.45
CA ALA A 12 -17.12 33.14 -25.28
C ALA A 12 -15.62 33.31 -24.97
N LYS A 13 -15.24 33.72 -23.75
CA LYS A 13 -13.83 33.98 -23.39
C LYS A 13 -13.32 33.29 -22.10
N SER A 14 -13.87 32.13 -21.74
CA SER A 14 -13.30 31.32 -20.63
C SER A 14 -13.19 29.82 -20.93
N ALA A 15 -13.37 29.38 -22.18
CA ALA A 15 -13.39 27.95 -22.53
C ALA A 15 -12.33 27.56 -23.58
N THR A 16 -11.16 28.22 -23.58
CA THR A 16 -9.99 27.75 -24.33
C THR A 16 -8.85 27.45 -23.38
N ALA A 17 -9.04 26.38 -22.60
CA ALA A 17 -7.93 25.66 -21.98
C ALA A 17 -6.95 25.23 -23.08
N ASN A 18 -5.75 25.80 -23.05
CA ASN A 18 -4.73 25.69 -24.10
C ASN A 18 -4.21 24.23 -24.22
N PRO A 19 -4.48 23.50 -25.33
CA PRO A 19 -4.12 22.09 -25.48
C PRO A 19 -2.60 21.84 -25.55
N ARG A 20 -1.78 22.89 -25.69
CA ARG A 20 -0.31 22.79 -25.71
C ARG A 20 0.31 22.78 -24.31
N LEU A 21 -0.39 23.34 -23.31
CA LEU A 21 0.10 23.41 -21.94
C LEU A 21 -0.10 22.07 -21.20
N SER A 22 -1.23 21.40 -21.45
CA SER A 22 -1.50 20.07 -20.86
C SER A 22 -0.47 19.02 -21.30
N HIS A 23 0.00 19.07 -22.56
CA HIS A 23 1.00 18.12 -23.07
C HIS A 23 2.39 18.29 -22.44
N ARG A 24 2.84 19.53 -22.18
CA ARG A 24 4.15 19.77 -21.54
C ARG A 24 4.13 19.49 -20.04
N VAL A 25 3.03 19.85 -19.36
CA VAL A 25 2.85 19.56 -17.93
C VAL A 25 2.73 18.05 -17.70
N GLY A 26 2.02 17.33 -18.57
CA GLY A 26 1.88 15.87 -18.50
C GLY A 26 3.23 15.14 -18.57
N ASN A 27 4.12 15.55 -19.47
CA ASN A 27 5.45 14.92 -19.57
C ASN A 27 6.34 15.17 -18.34
N LEU A 28 6.23 16.36 -17.73
CA LEU A 28 7.03 16.72 -16.57
C LEU A 28 6.53 16.02 -15.30
N VAL A 29 5.22 15.95 -15.11
CA VAL A 29 4.58 15.19 -14.04
C VAL A 29 4.91 13.71 -14.16
N GLY A 30 4.84 13.15 -15.38
CA GLY A 30 5.18 11.75 -15.62
C GLY A 30 6.63 11.39 -15.28
N HIS A 31 7.59 12.27 -15.58
CA HIS A 31 9.00 12.06 -15.21
C HIS A 31 9.22 12.17 -13.70
N PHE A 32 8.58 13.14 -13.06
CA PHE A 32 8.70 13.31 -11.61
C PHE A 32 8.13 12.10 -10.85
N GLU A 33 6.95 11.62 -11.25
CA GLU A 33 6.32 10.43 -10.67
C GLU A 33 7.23 9.20 -10.78
N SER A 34 7.78 8.94 -11.97
CA SER A 34 8.69 7.83 -12.18
C SER A 34 10.00 7.97 -11.40
N ALA A 35 10.53 9.20 -11.25
CA ALA A 35 11.73 9.45 -10.46
C ALA A 35 11.49 9.18 -8.97
N VAL A 36 10.37 9.66 -8.41
CA VAL A 36 10.01 9.45 -7.00
C VAL A 36 9.87 7.97 -6.68
N TYR A 37 9.10 7.22 -7.49
CA TYR A 37 8.93 5.79 -7.27
C TYR A 37 10.22 5.00 -7.47
N GLY A 38 11.04 5.36 -8.47
CA GLY A 38 12.33 4.72 -8.71
C GLY A 38 13.32 4.91 -7.55
N ILE A 39 13.41 6.14 -7.02
CA ILE A 39 14.26 6.45 -5.86
C ILE A 39 13.77 5.71 -4.61
N ALA A 40 12.46 5.72 -4.35
CA ALA A 40 11.88 5.00 -3.21
C ALA A 40 12.16 3.49 -3.29
N PHE A 41 12.01 2.88 -4.47
CA PHE A 41 12.35 1.49 -4.70
C PHE A 41 13.83 1.20 -4.45
N LEU A 42 14.74 2.06 -4.95
CA LEU A 42 16.17 1.92 -4.71
C LEU A 42 16.52 1.99 -3.23
N GLN A 43 15.92 2.93 -2.49
CA GLN A 43 16.11 3.05 -1.04
C GLN A 43 15.64 1.79 -0.31
N LEU A 44 14.47 1.24 -0.65
CA LEU A 44 14.00 -0.02 -0.08
C LEU A 44 15.00 -1.15 -0.31
N VAL A 45 15.52 -1.31 -1.53
CA VAL A 45 16.52 -2.34 -1.82
C VAL A 45 17.77 -2.17 -0.96
N VAL A 46 18.29 -0.95 -0.82
CA VAL A 46 19.46 -0.67 0.03
C VAL A 46 19.19 -1.06 1.49
N VAL A 47 18.05 -0.64 2.05
CA VAL A 47 17.69 -0.97 3.43
C VAL A 47 17.50 -2.47 3.61
N ALA A 48 16.86 -3.17 2.68
CA ALA A 48 16.71 -4.62 2.73
C ALA A 48 18.06 -5.33 2.82
N VAL A 49 19.01 -4.96 1.95
CA VAL A 49 20.37 -5.54 1.95
C VAL A 49 21.06 -5.28 3.29
N LEU A 50 21.01 -4.06 3.82
CA LEU A 50 21.62 -3.73 5.10
C LEU A 50 21.04 -4.56 6.26
N VAL A 51 19.71 -4.73 6.30
CA VAL A 51 19.05 -5.50 7.35
C VAL A 51 19.42 -6.99 7.27
N VAL A 52 19.48 -7.56 6.06
CA VAL A 52 19.90 -8.95 5.85
C VAL A 52 21.33 -9.16 6.33
N VAL A 53 22.26 -8.32 5.88
CA VAL A 53 23.68 -8.43 6.29
C VAL A 53 23.83 -8.28 7.80
N GLY A 54 23.13 -7.32 8.40
CA GLY A 54 23.13 -7.15 9.84
C GLY A 54 22.60 -8.39 10.55
N GLY A 55 21.57 -9.06 10.02
CA GLY A 55 20.88 -10.18 10.68
C GLY A 55 21.63 -11.49 10.71
N VAL A 56 22.60 -11.67 9.80
CA VAL A 56 23.48 -12.84 9.82
C VAL A 56 24.43 -12.82 11.03
N GLN A 57 24.85 -11.64 11.49
CA GLN A 57 25.77 -11.48 12.62
C GLN A 57 25.30 -12.15 13.93
N PRO A 58 24.09 -11.86 14.46
CA PRO A 58 23.61 -12.51 15.68
C PRO A 58 23.38 -14.02 15.50
N MET A 59 22.99 -14.48 14.31
CA MET A 59 22.78 -15.90 14.03
C MET A 59 24.10 -16.69 14.08
N VAL A 60 25.18 -16.11 13.55
CA VAL A 60 26.54 -16.68 13.65
C VAL A 60 27.05 -16.66 15.09
N GLN A 61 26.73 -15.63 15.89
CA GLN A 61 27.14 -15.57 17.29
C GLN A 61 26.38 -16.58 18.17
N ALA A 62 25.09 -16.78 17.92
CA ALA A 62 24.28 -17.81 18.56
C ALA A 62 24.75 -19.23 18.21
N ALA A 63 25.10 -19.48 16.94
CA ALA A 63 25.64 -20.78 16.49
C ALA A 63 27.00 -21.12 17.13
N ASN A 64 27.79 -20.12 17.49
CA ASN A 64 29.07 -20.30 18.19
C ASN A 64 28.92 -20.44 19.73
N GLY A 65 27.69 -20.59 20.24
CA GLY A 65 27.41 -20.86 21.65
C GLY A 65 27.62 -19.67 22.59
N LYS A 66 27.75 -18.45 22.06
CA LYS A 66 27.99 -17.22 22.87
C LYS A 66 26.70 -16.59 23.41
N VAL A 67 25.52 -16.99 22.92
CA VAL A 67 24.22 -16.39 23.25
C VAL A 67 23.16 -17.50 23.34
N SER A 68 22.11 -17.28 24.14
CA SER A 68 20.93 -18.15 24.20
C SER A 68 20.26 -18.27 22.83
N VAL A 69 19.97 -19.50 22.40
CA VAL A 69 19.35 -19.81 21.09
C VAL A 69 18.00 -19.09 20.92
N LEU A 70 17.25 -18.93 22.01
CA LEU A 70 15.94 -18.28 22.00
C LEU A 70 16.06 -16.79 21.66
N GLU A 71 16.99 -16.09 22.29
CA GLU A 71 17.21 -14.65 22.10
C GLU A 71 17.76 -14.36 20.69
N GLY A 72 18.66 -15.22 20.19
CA GLY A 72 19.13 -15.16 18.81
C GLY A 72 18.02 -15.46 17.79
N GLY A 73 17.06 -16.34 18.12
CA GLY A 73 15.91 -16.67 17.30
C GLY A 73 14.93 -15.50 17.16
N ILE A 74 14.55 -14.85 18.27
CA ILE A 74 13.64 -13.70 18.28
C ILE A 74 14.24 -12.52 17.51
N LEU A 75 15.53 -12.23 17.74
CA LEU A 75 16.22 -11.13 17.06
C LEU A 75 16.35 -11.36 15.55
N THR A 76 16.50 -12.63 15.14
CA THR A 76 16.52 -13.04 13.73
C THR A 76 15.12 -12.92 13.12
N LEU A 77 14.09 -13.37 13.83
CA LEU A 77 12.71 -13.30 13.39
C LEU A 77 12.32 -11.83 13.11
N ASP A 78 12.59 -10.91 14.04
CA ASP A 78 12.33 -9.48 13.86
C ASP A 78 12.94 -8.93 12.55
N ARG A 79 14.20 -9.27 12.26
CA ARG A 79 14.88 -8.86 11.02
C ARG A 79 14.28 -9.50 9.78
N ILE A 80 13.88 -10.76 9.84
CA ILE A 80 13.18 -11.43 8.72
C ILE A 80 11.84 -10.74 8.47
N LEU A 81 11.06 -10.44 9.52
CA LEU A 81 9.79 -9.72 9.36
C LEU A 81 10.02 -8.32 8.78
N LEU A 82 11.10 -7.63 9.19
CA LEU A 82 11.52 -6.35 8.63
C LEU A 82 11.88 -6.45 7.15
N VAL A 83 12.72 -7.42 6.75
CA VAL A 83 13.06 -7.66 5.34
C VAL A 83 11.81 -7.97 4.53
N LEU A 84 10.92 -8.77 5.08
CA LEU A 84 9.64 -9.02 4.45
C LEU A 84 8.81 -7.72 4.36
N ILE A 85 8.84 -6.76 5.33
CA ILE A 85 8.13 -5.45 5.23
C ILE A 85 8.63 -4.77 3.95
N ILE A 86 9.96 -4.70 3.83
CA ILE A 86 10.63 -4.02 2.73
C ILE A 86 10.33 -4.72 1.41
N GLY A 87 10.35 -6.06 1.38
CA GLY A 87 10.01 -6.86 0.21
C GLY A 87 8.57 -6.62 -0.25
N GLU A 88 7.63 -6.53 0.68
CA GLU A 88 6.24 -6.20 0.38
C GLU A 88 6.13 -4.81 -0.25
N LEU A 89 6.70 -3.79 0.42
CA LEU A 89 6.72 -2.42 -0.10
C LEU A 89 7.42 -2.32 -1.46
N ALA A 90 8.50 -3.08 -1.67
CA ALA A 90 9.20 -3.15 -2.94
C ALA A 90 8.34 -3.81 -4.02
N TYR A 91 7.58 -4.86 -3.68
CA TYR A 91 6.63 -5.48 -4.60
C TYR A 91 5.53 -4.52 -5.03
N THR A 92 4.97 -3.73 -4.12
CA THR A 92 3.93 -2.75 -4.43
C THR A 92 4.47 -1.60 -5.27
N LEU A 93 5.61 -1.03 -4.90
CA LEU A 93 6.29 -0.02 -5.70
C LEU A 93 6.65 -0.55 -7.08
N ARG A 94 7.19 -1.78 -7.16
CA ARG A 94 7.49 -2.44 -8.44
C ARG A 94 6.24 -2.63 -9.27
N THR A 95 5.12 -3.01 -8.66
CA THR A 95 3.86 -3.21 -9.38
C THR A 95 3.34 -1.90 -9.94
N VAL A 96 3.38 -0.80 -9.16
CA VAL A 96 3.03 0.55 -9.62
C VAL A 96 3.99 1.05 -10.71
N LEU A 97 5.28 0.75 -10.59
CA LEU A 97 6.31 1.13 -11.57
C LEU A 97 6.17 0.37 -12.91
N LEU A 98 5.90 -0.95 -12.85
CA LEU A 98 5.87 -1.82 -14.03
C LEU A 98 4.49 -1.87 -14.70
N TYR A 99 3.42 -1.80 -13.90
CA TYR A 99 2.05 -1.81 -14.38
C TYR A 99 1.51 -0.39 -14.20
N ARG A 100 1.85 0.49 -15.16
CA ARG A 100 1.49 1.93 -15.18
C ARG A 100 0.00 2.20 -15.43
N GLU A 101 -0.84 1.17 -15.33
CA GLU A 101 -2.28 1.30 -15.48
C GLU A 101 -2.87 1.74 -14.14
N ILE A 102 -2.92 3.06 -13.95
CA ILE A 102 -3.57 3.76 -12.82
C ILE A 102 -5.11 3.66 -12.93
N SER A 103 -5.63 2.59 -13.52
CA SER A 103 -7.05 2.37 -13.69
C SER A 103 -7.63 1.79 -12.40
N LEU A 104 -7.88 2.67 -11.42
CA LEU A 104 -8.89 2.49 -10.37
C LEU A 104 -8.82 1.19 -9.56
N ALA A 105 -7.61 0.69 -9.31
CA ALA A 105 -7.41 -0.54 -8.56
C ALA A 105 -7.40 -0.25 -7.05
N VAL A 106 -8.57 0.08 -6.49
CA VAL A 106 -8.75 0.16 -5.02
C VAL A 106 -8.46 -1.21 -4.38
N GLU A 107 -8.69 -2.28 -5.14
CA GLU A 107 -8.51 -3.67 -4.73
C GLU A 107 -7.08 -4.02 -4.30
N PRO A 108 -6.00 -3.83 -5.11
CA PRO A 108 -4.64 -4.12 -4.68
C PRO A 108 -4.18 -3.28 -3.49
N PHE A 109 -4.57 -2.00 -3.39
CA PHE A 109 -4.20 -1.18 -2.22
C PHE A 109 -4.75 -1.76 -0.91
N LEU A 110 -6.00 -2.24 -0.90
CA LEU A 110 -6.55 -2.89 0.29
C LEU A 110 -5.86 -4.22 0.60
N PHE A 111 -5.51 -5.03 -0.41
CA PHE A 111 -4.74 -6.26 -0.18
C PHE A 111 -3.36 -5.96 0.43
N ILE A 112 -2.68 -4.92 -0.06
CA ILE A 112 -1.41 -4.46 0.47
C ILE A 112 -1.55 -4.00 1.93
N GLY A 113 -2.58 -3.18 2.21
CA GLY A 113 -2.88 -2.70 3.55
C GLY A 113 -3.18 -3.86 4.52
N LEU A 114 -3.90 -4.87 4.05
CA LEU A 114 -4.18 -6.09 4.82
C LEU A 114 -2.89 -6.84 5.16
N ILE A 115 -2.06 -7.14 4.16
CA ILE A 115 -0.79 -7.88 4.34
C ILE A 115 0.15 -7.10 5.27
N ALA A 116 0.26 -5.78 5.09
CA ALA A 116 1.06 -4.90 5.96
C ALA A 116 0.56 -4.92 7.42
N THR A 117 -0.75 -4.99 7.63
CA THR A 117 -1.34 -5.04 8.98
C THR A 117 -1.12 -6.40 9.63
N VAL A 118 -1.40 -7.50 8.92
CA VAL A 118 -1.17 -8.87 9.42
C VAL A 118 0.29 -9.04 9.83
N ARG A 119 1.21 -8.56 8.99
CA ARG A 119 2.63 -8.54 9.30
C ARG A 119 2.95 -7.78 10.59
N ARG A 120 2.36 -6.59 10.80
CA ARG A 120 2.61 -5.81 12.02
C ARG A 120 2.07 -6.53 13.26
N ILE A 121 0.95 -7.24 13.15
CA ILE A 121 0.46 -8.12 14.23
C ILE A 121 1.53 -9.15 14.59
N LEU A 122 2.13 -9.83 13.61
CA LEU A 122 3.18 -10.83 13.88
C LEU A 122 4.41 -10.23 14.57
N ILE A 123 4.86 -9.03 14.15
CA ILE A 123 6.00 -8.33 14.79
C ILE A 123 5.67 -7.99 16.24
N VAL A 124 4.50 -7.39 16.47
CA VAL A 124 4.08 -6.95 17.81
C VAL A 124 3.91 -8.15 18.74
N THR A 125 3.32 -9.24 18.27
CA THR A 125 3.15 -10.45 19.07
C THR A 125 4.49 -11.13 19.37
N ALA A 126 5.43 -11.18 18.42
CA ALA A 126 6.76 -11.77 18.63
C ALA A 126 7.65 -10.92 19.56
N ALA A 127 7.49 -9.59 19.54
CA ALA A 127 8.28 -8.70 20.38
C ALA A 127 7.85 -8.71 21.86
N PHE A 128 6.66 -9.23 22.17
CA PHE A 128 6.07 -9.21 23.51
C PHE A 128 5.74 -10.62 23.98
N GLU A 129 6.76 -11.43 24.26
CA GLU A 129 6.60 -12.77 24.85
C GLU A 129 6.42 -12.77 26.38
N GLN A 130 6.81 -11.71 27.10
CA GLN A 130 6.61 -11.61 28.56
C GLN A 130 6.37 -10.16 29.02
N PRO A 131 5.12 -9.72 29.22
CA PRO A 131 4.85 -8.40 29.79
C PRO A 131 5.33 -8.35 31.25
N GLN A 132 6.28 -7.46 31.56
CA GLN A 132 6.80 -7.32 32.93
C GLN A 132 5.92 -6.41 33.82
N SER A 133 4.94 -5.71 33.24
CA SER A 133 4.06 -4.77 33.94
C SER A 133 2.64 -4.74 33.35
N ASP A 134 1.64 -4.52 34.21
CA ASP A 134 0.24 -4.30 33.83
C ASP A 134 0.07 -3.13 32.84
N GLN A 135 0.94 -2.11 32.92
CA GLN A 135 0.91 -0.97 32.01
C GLN A 135 1.36 -1.33 30.59
N GLU A 136 2.35 -2.23 30.47
CA GLU A 136 2.81 -2.73 29.17
C GLU A 136 1.78 -3.67 28.55
N LEU A 137 1.16 -4.52 29.37
CA LEU A 137 0.07 -5.37 28.95
C LEU A 137 -1.10 -4.55 28.39
N ASN A 138 -1.52 -3.48 29.08
CA ASN A 138 -2.61 -2.63 28.59
C ASN A 138 -2.25 -1.93 27.27
N ARG A 139 -1.01 -1.45 27.11
CA ARG A 139 -0.54 -0.88 25.83
C ARG A 139 -0.53 -1.92 24.71
N LEU A 140 -0.09 -3.15 25.01
CA LEU A 140 -0.11 -4.25 24.06
C LEU A 140 -1.54 -4.57 23.60
N LEU A 141 -2.46 -4.73 24.56
CA LEU A 141 -3.87 -5.00 24.26
C LEU A 141 -4.50 -3.89 23.41
N LEU A 142 -4.18 -2.63 23.70
CA LEU A 142 -4.69 -1.49 22.95
C LEU A 142 -4.09 -1.44 21.54
N GLN A 143 -2.80 -1.77 21.40
CA GLN A 143 -2.13 -1.87 20.11
C GLN A 143 -2.71 -3.03 19.28
N LEU A 144 -2.80 -4.23 19.83
CA LEU A 144 -3.39 -5.39 19.17
C LEU A 144 -4.87 -5.16 18.83
N GLY A 145 -5.63 -4.53 19.73
CA GLY A 145 -7.02 -4.13 19.48
C GLY A 145 -7.15 -3.14 18.33
N ALA A 146 -6.30 -2.11 18.29
CA ALA A 146 -6.27 -1.13 17.21
C ALA A 146 -5.91 -1.78 15.86
N LEU A 147 -4.91 -2.68 15.84
CA LEU A 147 -4.56 -3.43 14.64
C LEU A 147 -5.69 -4.36 14.20
N GLY A 148 -6.32 -5.07 15.14
CA GLY A 148 -7.47 -5.94 14.85
C GLY A 148 -8.64 -5.17 14.26
N LEU A 149 -8.96 -4.00 14.83
CA LEU A 149 -9.99 -3.11 14.28
C LEU A 149 -9.64 -2.63 12.87
N LEU A 150 -8.37 -2.32 12.61
CA LEU A 150 -7.90 -1.92 11.28
C LEU A 150 -8.04 -3.06 10.26
N VAL A 151 -7.65 -4.29 10.63
CA VAL A 151 -7.87 -5.48 9.78
C VAL A 151 -9.35 -5.66 9.47
N LEU A 152 -10.21 -5.53 10.49
CA LEU A 152 -11.65 -5.67 10.32
C LEU A 152 -12.22 -4.60 9.38
N GLY A 153 -11.80 -3.35 9.54
CA GLY A 153 -12.18 -2.24 8.65
C GLY A 153 -11.76 -2.48 7.20
N ILE A 154 -10.53 -2.96 6.97
CA ILE A 154 -10.05 -3.31 5.63
C ILE A 154 -10.86 -4.50 5.08
N ALA A 155 -11.10 -5.54 5.87
CA ALA A 155 -11.87 -6.71 5.44
C ALA A 155 -13.31 -6.34 5.05
N VAL A 156 -13.97 -5.47 5.83
CA VAL A 156 -15.31 -4.94 5.51
C VAL A 156 -15.28 -4.13 4.22
N ALA A 157 -14.26 -3.29 4.02
CA ALA A 157 -14.11 -2.53 2.78
C ALA A 157 -13.88 -3.43 1.56
N ILE A 158 -13.06 -4.49 1.67
CA ILE A 158 -12.89 -5.51 0.62
C ILE A 158 -14.23 -6.22 0.34
N PHE A 159 -14.94 -6.63 1.39
CA PHE A 159 -16.24 -7.30 1.26
C PHE A 159 -17.25 -6.41 0.51
N MET A 160 -17.33 -5.13 0.85
CA MET A 160 -18.23 -4.18 0.20
C MET A 160 -17.88 -3.94 -1.29
N ILE A 161 -16.58 -3.93 -1.63
CA ILE A 161 -16.12 -3.85 -3.03
C ILE A 161 -16.50 -5.12 -3.79
N ARG A 162 -16.32 -6.29 -3.18
CA ARG A 162 -16.55 -7.60 -3.80
C ARG A 162 -18.03 -7.91 -4.00
N CYS A 163 -18.93 -7.37 -3.16
CA CYS A 163 -20.37 -7.64 -3.20
C CYS A 163 -21.17 -6.82 -4.23
N ARG A 164 -20.54 -6.22 -5.26
CA ARG A 164 -21.32 -5.58 -6.35
C ARG A 164 -21.87 -6.65 -7.30
N PRO A 165 -23.20 -6.83 -7.41
CA PRO A 165 -23.76 -7.80 -8.34
C PRO A 165 -23.50 -7.35 -9.79
N SER A 166 -22.91 -8.23 -10.60
CA SER A 166 -22.88 -8.05 -12.06
C SER A 166 -24.31 -8.07 -12.57
N ALA A 167 -24.73 -7.02 -13.29
CA ALA A 167 -26.06 -6.97 -13.88
C ALA A 167 -26.27 -8.19 -14.81
N PRO A 168 -27.40 -8.91 -14.69
CA PRO A 168 -27.66 -10.06 -15.55
C PRO A 168 -27.71 -9.61 -17.02
N PRO A 169 -27.13 -10.38 -17.96
CA PRO A 169 -27.28 -10.08 -19.38
C PRO A 169 -28.77 -10.11 -19.72
N LEU A 170 -29.27 -9.02 -20.28
CA LEU A 170 -30.62 -8.94 -20.83
C LEU A 170 -30.78 -10.08 -21.83
N SER A 171 -31.55 -11.09 -21.46
CA SER A 171 -32.10 -12.07 -22.39
C SER A 171 -32.92 -11.28 -23.41
N GLY A 172 -32.40 -11.19 -24.63
CA GLY A 172 -33.12 -10.63 -25.76
C GLY A 172 -34.42 -11.38 -25.98
N PRO A 173 -35.47 -10.72 -26.50
CA PRO A 173 -36.74 -11.37 -26.73
C PRO A 173 -36.54 -12.53 -27.70
N ASP A 174 -36.93 -13.69 -27.22
CA ASP A 174 -37.30 -14.88 -27.95
C ASP A 174 -38.31 -14.48 -29.05
N ASP A 175 -37.78 -14.15 -30.22
CA ASP A 175 -38.53 -13.97 -31.45
C ASP A 175 -39.12 -15.32 -31.88
N SER A 176 -40.26 -15.67 -31.28
CA SER A 176 -41.19 -16.68 -31.78
C SER A 176 -42.43 -15.98 -32.33
N CYS A 177 -42.41 -15.70 -33.64
CA CYS A 177 -43.58 -15.64 -34.51
C CYS A 177 -43.14 -15.76 -35.98
#